data_AF-A0A8S9UNE0-F1
#
_entry.id   AF-A0A8S9UNE0-F1
#
_cell.length_a   1.000
_cell.length_b   1.000
_cell.length_c   1.000
_cell.angle_alpha   90.00
_cell.angle_beta   90.00
_cell.angle_gamma   90.00
#
_symmetry.space_group_name_H-M   'P 1'
#
loop_
_entity.id
_entity.type
_entity.pdbx_description
1 polymer ?
#
loop_
_entity_poly.entity_id
_entity_poly.type
_entity_poly.pdbx_seq_one_letter_code
_entity_poly.pdbx_strand_id
1 'polypeptide(L)'
;MEPPEIVCFSHEALVKWRHERERYEAAVSSRCQGSGETSATAMTLAINTINGRLLKTFSELELKLPIEEMINEKLVTTIKQI
;
A
#
# COMPACT_ATOMS: atom_id res chain seq x y z
N MET A 1 -0.93 -12.17 9.69
CA MET A 1 -1.12 -10.71 9.79
C MET A 1 -1.76 -10.25 8.50
N GLU A 2 -2.76 -9.41 8.62
CA GLU A 2 -3.49 -8.86 7.47
C GLU A 2 -2.74 -7.65 6.90
N PRO A 3 -2.87 -7.36 5.59
CA PRO A 3 -2.26 -6.19 4.99
C PRO A 3 -3.00 -4.93 5.45
N PRO A 4 -2.29 -3.85 5.84
CA PRO A 4 -2.94 -2.64 6.33
C PRO A 4 -3.64 -1.89 5.20
N GLU A 5 -4.85 -1.43 5.48
CA GLU A 5 -5.68 -0.68 4.54
C GLU A 5 -5.39 0.82 4.56
N ILE A 6 -5.47 1.47 3.40
CA ILE A 6 -5.41 2.93 3.30
C ILE A 6 -6.84 3.45 3.40
N VAL A 7 -7.18 3.99 4.57
CA VAL A 7 -8.55 4.46 4.87
C VAL A 7 -8.77 5.94 4.56
N CYS A 8 -7.71 6.76 4.60
CA CYS A 8 -7.70 8.16 4.17
C CYS A 8 -6.26 8.67 3.96
N PHE A 9 -6.12 9.87 3.40
CA PHE A 9 -4.83 10.51 3.11
C PHE A 9 -4.45 11.63 4.10
N SER A 10 -5.00 11.60 5.31
CA SER A 10 -4.50 12.49 6.37
C SER A 10 -3.08 12.10 6.75
N HIS A 11 -2.25 13.07 7.13
CA HIS A 11 -0.85 12.80 7.51
C HIS A 11 -0.75 11.73 8.61
N GLU A 12 -1.58 11.80 9.65
CA GLU A 12 -1.62 10.82 10.73
C GLU A 12 -1.94 9.40 10.22
N ALA A 13 -2.96 9.27 9.36
CA ALA A 13 -3.33 7.97 8.80
C ALA A 13 -2.23 7.38 7.92
N LEU A 14 -1.54 8.22 7.13
CA LEU A 14 -0.44 7.76 6.27
C LEU A 14 0.80 7.38 7.09
N VAL A 15 1.13 8.13 8.14
CA VAL A 15 2.22 7.76 9.08
C VAL A 15 1.92 6.40 9.71
N LYS A 16 0.70 6.21 10.22
CA LYS A 16 0.27 4.95 10.81
C LYS A 16 0.35 3.80 9.80
N TRP A 17 -0.20 4.02 8.60
CA TRP A 17 -0.20 3.02 7.53
C TRP A 17 1.22 2.60 7.14
N ARG A 18 2.18 3.54 7.00
CA ARG A 18 3.57 3.21 6.68
C ARG A 18 4.19 2.27 7.71
N HIS A 19 4.00 2.57 8.98
CA HIS A 19 4.54 1.76 10.07
C HIS A 19 3.92 0.35 10.12
N GLU A 20 2.60 0.27 9.93
CA GLU A 20 1.89 -1.01 9.84
C GLU A 20 2.30 -1.81 8.60
N ARG A 21 2.56 -1.12 7.48
CA ARG A 21 2.98 -1.73 6.22
C ARG A 21 4.37 -2.34 6.34
N GLU A 22 5.32 -1.64 6.96
CA GLU A 22 6.66 -2.16 7.23
C GLU A 22 6.62 -3.42 8.10
N ARG A 23 5.79 -3.41 9.17
CA ARG A 23 5.57 -4.59 10.01
C ARG A 23 4.97 -5.75 9.20
N TYR A 24 3.94 -5.46 8.40
CA TYR A 24 3.32 -6.43 7.50
C TYR A 24 4.35 -7.11 6.60
N GLU A 25 5.14 -6.30 5.91
CA GLU A 25 6.14 -6.77 4.95
C GLU A 25 7.24 -7.60 5.62
N ALA A 26 7.68 -7.21 6.81
CA ALA A 26 8.65 -7.96 7.61
C ALA A 26 8.11 -9.34 8.02
N ALA A 27 6.85 -9.43 8.46
CA ALA A 27 6.27 -10.71 8.85
C ALA A 27 5.99 -11.63 7.65
N VAL A 28 5.55 -11.08 6.52
CA VAL A 28 5.42 -11.85 5.26
C VAL A 28 6.77 -12.42 4.86
N SER A 29 7.82 -11.60 4.88
CA SER A 29 9.18 -12.03 4.55
C SER A 29 9.68 -13.13 5.49
N SER A 30 9.46 -12.99 6.80
CA SER A 30 9.83 -14.01 7.80
C SER A 30 9.09 -15.34 7.58
N ARG A 31 7.79 -15.29 7.25
CA ARG A 31 7.01 -16.49 6.92
C ARG A 31 7.54 -17.18 5.66
N CYS A 32 7.82 -16.43 4.61
CA CYS A 32 8.35 -16.94 3.34
C CYS A 32 9.69 -17.67 3.51
N GLN A 33 10.57 -17.18 4.39
CA GLN A 33 11.83 -17.85 4.71
C GLN A 33 11.63 -19.25 5.31
N GLY A 34 10.53 -19.48 6.03
CA GLY A 34 10.22 -20.79 6.63
C GLY A 34 9.46 -21.75 5.72
N SER A 35 8.75 -21.26 4.70
CA SER A 35 7.87 -22.08 3.85
C SER A 35 8.41 -22.35 2.45
N GLY A 36 9.41 -21.59 1.98
CA GLY A 36 9.88 -21.64 0.59
C GLY A 36 8.97 -20.90 -0.40
N GLU A 37 7.88 -20.27 0.06
CA GLU A 37 7.08 -19.36 -0.77
C GLU A 37 7.85 -18.08 -1.07
N THR A 38 7.65 -17.52 -2.27
CA THR A 38 8.27 -16.22 -2.60
C THR A 38 7.49 -15.06 -1.96
N SER A 39 8.20 -14.05 -1.47
CA SER A 39 7.58 -12.82 -0.98
C SER A 39 6.70 -12.15 -2.04
N ALA A 40 7.06 -12.26 -3.32
CA ALA A 40 6.30 -11.68 -4.42
C ALA A 40 4.86 -12.24 -4.52
N THR A 41 4.69 -13.54 -4.29
CA THR A 41 3.37 -14.19 -4.30
C THR A 41 2.63 -14.06 -2.97
N ALA A 42 3.36 -13.95 -1.87
CA ALA A 42 2.79 -13.85 -0.53
C ALA A 42 2.33 -12.44 -0.14
N MET A 43 2.82 -11.41 -0.85
CA MET A 43 2.56 -10.00 -0.54
C MET A 43 1.27 -9.49 -1.18
N THR A 44 0.43 -8.85 -0.37
CA THR A 44 -0.70 -8.06 -0.90
C THR A 44 -0.23 -6.66 -1.28
N LEU A 45 -0.49 -6.26 -2.52
CA LEU A 45 -0.19 -4.91 -3.01
C LEU A 45 -1.04 -3.86 -2.29
N ALA A 46 -0.46 -2.71 -1.96
CA ALA A 46 -1.15 -1.58 -1.33
C ALA A 46 -2.32 -1.06 -2.17
N ILE A 47 -2.19 -1.09 -3.50
CA ILE A 47 -3.27 -0.69 -4.42
C ILE A 47 -4.50 -1.60 -4.32
N ASN A 48 -4.33 -2.83 -3.80
CA ASN A 48 -5.43 -3.77 -3.56
C ASN A 48 -6.05 -3.63 -2.16
N THR A 49 -5.50 -2.77 -1.30
CA THR A 49 -5.94 -2.55 0.09
C THR A 49 -6.52 -1.15 0.29
N ILE A 50 -7.09 -0.58 -0.77
CA ILE A 50 -7.68 0.76 -0.76
C ILE A 50 -9.01 0.72 -1.51
N ASN A 51 -10.00 1.44 -1.00
CA ASN A 51 -11.27 1.57 -1.70
C ASN A 51 -11.10 2.29 -3.04
N GLY A 52 -11.69 1.75 -4.11
CA GLY A 52 -11.54 2.30 -5.47
C GLY A 52 -11.96 3.78 -5.61
N ARG A 53 -12.96 4.24 -4.85
CA ARG A 53 -13.36 5.66 -4.83
C ARG A 53 -12.28 6.53 -4.21
N LEU A 54 -11.69 6.07 -3.11
CA LEU A 54 -10.62 6.78 -2.42
C LEU A 54 -9.35 6.84 -3.27
N LEU A 55 -8.99 5.73 -3.92
CA LEU A 55 -7.87 5.67 -4.85
C LEU A 55 -8.07 6.60 -6.05
N LYS A 56 -9.28 6.60 -6.64
CA LYS A 56 -9.65 7.51 -7.74
C LYS A 56 -9.54 8.97 -7.33
N THR A 57 -10.14 9.33 -6.19
CA THR A 57 -10.08 10.70 -5.66
C THR A 57 -8.63 11.16 -5.47
N PHE A 58 -7.79 10.33 -4.87
CA PHE A 58 -6.38 10.67 -4.67
C PHE A 58 -5.62 10.79 -6.00
N SER A 59 -5.78 9.83 -6.91
CA SER A 59 -5.12 9.86 -8.21
C SER A 59 -5.48 11.13 -9.00
N GLU A 60 -6.78 11.37 -9.19
CA GLU A 60 -7.26 12.40 -10.10
C GLU A 60 -7.23 13.81 -9.47
N LEU A 61 -7.53 13.93 -8.17
CA LEU A 61 -7.62 15.23 -7.51
C LEU A 61 -6.30 15.68 -6.89
N GLU A 62 -5.58 14.79 -6.20
CA GLU A 62 -4.33 15.16 -5.53
C GLU A 62 -3.16 15.11 -6.51
N LEU A 63 -3.02 14.02 -7.24
CA LEU A 63 -1.85 13.82 -8.11
C LEU A 63 -2.05 14.30 -9.55
N LYS A 64 -3.28 14.68 -9.93
CA LYS A 64 -3.65 15.08 -11.29
C LYS A 64 -3.29 14.01 -12.34
N LEU A 65 -3.49 12.75 -11.97
CA LEU A 65 -3.18 11.59 -12.80
C LEU A 65 -4.44 10.73 -13.03
N PRO A 66 -4.65 10.23 -14.26
CA PRO A 66 -5.71 9.24 -14.53
C PRO A 66 -5.54 8.01 -13.64
N ILE A 67 -6.64 7.46 -13.14
CA ILE A 67 -6.62 6.26 -12.30
C ILE A 67 -6.02 5.06 -13.03
N GLU A 68 -6.13 5.03 -14.36
CA GLU A 68 -5.56 4.00 -15.24
C GLU A 68 -4.02 4.01 -15.24
N GLU A 69 -3.40 5.14 -14.90
CA GLU A 69 -1.94 5.27 -14.75
C GLU A 69 -1.45 4.96 -13.32
N MET A 70 -2.38 4.70 -12.40
CA MET A 70 -2.04 4.40 -11.01
C MET A 70 -1.60 2.94 -10.90
N ILE A 71 -0.36 2.75 -10.46
CA ILE A 71 0.21 1.44 -10.14
C ILE A 71 0.67 1.40 -8.68
N ASN A 72 0.82 0.18 -8.13
CA ASN A 72 1.19 0.00 -6.73
C ASN A 72 2.46 0.77 -6.34
N GLU A 73 3.50 0.73 -7.19
CA GLU A 73 4.76 1.43 -6.92
C GLU A 73 4.56 2.95 -6.82
N LYS A 74 3.75 3.53 -7.70
CA LYS A 74 3.43 4.96 -7.72
C LYS A 74 2.68 5.37 -6.46
N LEU A 75 1.69 4.58 -6.04
CA LEU A 75 0.94 4.78 -4.81
C LEU A 75 1.85 4.76 -3.58
N VAL A 76 2.66 3.71 -3.43
CA VAL A 76 3.56 3.55 -2.27
C VAL A 76 4.61 4.66 -2.23
N THR A 77 5.20 5.01 -3.38
CA THR A 77 6.21 6.08 -3.47
C THR A 77 5.61 7.42 -3.10
N THR A 78 4.42 7.74 -3.62
CA THR A 78 3.71 8.97 -3.30
C THR A 78 3.39 9.05 -1.80
N ILE A 79 2.85 7.98 -1.20
CA ILE A 79 2.56 7.94 0.24
C ILE A 79 3.83 8.12 1.08
N LYS A 80 4.99 7.64 0.63
CA LYS A 80 6.27 7.83 1.32
C LYS A 80 6.80 9.27 1.25
N GLN A 81 6.31 10.08 0.31
CA GLN A 81 6.72 11.47 0.10
C GLN A 81 5.81 12.49 0.82
N ILE A 82 4.66 12.06 1.35
CA ILE A 82 3.74 12.86 2.17
C ILE A 82 4.14 12.82 3.64
#